data_AF-A0A090WY96-F1
#
_entry.id   AF-A0A090WY96-F1
#
_cell.length_a   1.000
_cell.length_b   1.000
_cell.length_c   1.000
_cell.angle_alpha   90.00
_cell.angle_beta   90.00
_cell.angle_gamma   90.00
#
_symmetry.space_group_name_H-M   'P 1'
#
loop_
_entity.id
_entity.type
_entity.pdbx_description
1 polymer ?
#
loop_
_entity_poly.entity_id
_entity_poly.type
_entity_poly.pdbx_seq_one_letter_code
_entity_poly.pdbx_strand_id
1 'polypeptide(L)'
;MIRTLFFFLFYLIVSLIFAQSKESLAVPENFNPVLNMIASEANGEIFHRAYTNAQFLEQLLDNGTYEDIKLAEKIIPGLLSTQELRKESPHYGGFRWEVETPLVDDLNAVEFVLDALIPAMIRNQHKLSSDKREQLIHSIRLGLKNIAKINVSNTYTNIILKDISNTSLGGELLNDSIIANRGYKRMKEWMEFTDDSGTAYEYNSLPYMAVALDVLSKLEKQVKHKPTQLRAKLMLARLSLASGLHLHASTNRWAGPHGRAYHNSYISEGGWYKLEEQELKTIEKWIQDGTVPFWIEELLTEKALPNTVKETTSRSEEIMISTSLTKNYTFGVATRNMFNQSNRFIDWQSNVFCSNFVRPNHEIPGVFYTRYILDDKWLGDFSAGPGRPYDMLIQTWGIFKACKMLIELLAYIYQEI
;
A
#
# COMPACT_ATOMS: atom_id res chain seq x y z
N MET A 1 -18.67 41.78 -36.72
CA MET A 1 -17.38 41.61 -36.03
C MET A 1 -17.43 41.94 -34.54
N ILE A 2 -17.89 43.14 -34.14
CA ILE A 2 -17.93 43.56 -32.71
C ILE A 2 -18.86 42.69 -31.84
N ARG A 3 -20.04 42.31 -32.34
CA ARG A 3 -20.97 41.42 -31.59
C ARG A 3 -20.38 40.03 -31.30
N THR A 4 -19.65 39.46 -32.24
CA THR A 4 -19.03 38.13 -32.09
C THR A 4 -17.90 38.16 -31.06
N LEU A 5 -17.12 39.23 -31.03
CA LEU A 5 -16.07 39.44 -30.04
C LEU A 5 -16.64 39.60 -28.62
N PHE A 6 -17.77 40.30 -28.49
CA PHE A 6 -18.45 40.51 -27.22
C PHE A 6 -19.06 39.22 -26.66
N PHE A 7 -19.67 38.40 -27.51
CA PHE A 7 -20.17 37.08 -27.11
C PHE A 7 -19.05 36.13 -26.70
N PHE A 8 -17.90 36.17 -27.39
CA PHE A 8 -16.75 35.35 -27.04
C PHE A 8 -16.14 35.78 -25.70
N LEU A 9 -15.99 37.10 -25.48
CA LEU A 9 -15.47 37.65 -24.22
C LEU A 9 -16.44 37.36 -23.05
N PHE A 10 -17.75 37.51 -23.27
CA PHE A 10 -18.77 37.20 -22.29
C PHE A 10 -18.78 35.70 -21.97
N TYR A 11 -18.67 34.82 -22.96
CA TYR A 11 -18.60 33.37 -22.74
C TYR A 11 -17.32 32.98 -22.01
N LEU A 12 -16.19 33.65 -22.28
CA LEU A 12 -14.93 33.42 -21.57
C LEU A 12 -15.02 33.88 -20.10
N ILE A 13 -15.61 35.06 -19.85
CA ILE A 13 -15.84 35.60 -18.50
C ILE A 13 -16.84 34.73 -17.74
N VAL A 14 -17.95 34.32 -18.36
CA VAL A 14 -18.93 33.41 -17.78
C VAL A 14 -18.31 32.04 -17.52
N SER A 15 -17.51 31.49 -18.43
CA SER A 15 -16.80 30.22 -18.20
C SER A 15 -15.74 30.33 -17.10
N LEU A 16 -15.12 31.50 -16.92
CA LEU A 16 -14.22 31.80 -15.79
C LEU A 16 -14.98 31.99 -14.47
N ILE A 17 -16.23 32.49 -14.51
CA ILE A 17 -17.10 32.68 -13.34
C ILE A 17 -17.77 31.36 -12.92
N PHE A 18 -18.08 30.48 -13.87
CA PHE A 18 -18.71 29.17 -13.64
C PHE A 18 -17.71 28.01 -13.56
N ALA A 19 -16.41 28.26 -13.79
CA ALA A 19 -15.37 27.39 -13.27
C ALA A 19 -15.43 27.50 -11.75
N GLN A 20 -16.16 26.58 -11.13
CA GLN A 20 -16.25 26.43 -9.68
C GLN A 20 -14.83 26.58 -9.12
N SER A 21 -14.57 27.66 -8.38
CA SER A 21 -13.25 27.92 -7.82
C SER A 21 -12.94 26.75 -6.91
N LYS A 22 -12.05 25.87 -7.36
CA LYS A 22 -11.66 24.68 -6.61
C LYS A 22 -11.14 25.16 -5.25
N GLU A 23 -11.76 24.69 -4.17
CA GLU A 23 -11.31 25.05 -2.83
C GLU A 23 -9.97 24.36 -2.53
N SER A 24 -9.10 25.07 -1.82
CA SER A 24 -7.83 24.51 -1.33
C SER A 24 -8.09 23.39 -0.33
N LEU A 25 -7.20 22.41 -0.26
CA LEU A 25 -7.33 21.31 0.70
C LEU A 25 -7.16 21.83 2.13
N ALA A 26 -7.97 21.29 3.04
CA ALA A 26 -7.81 21.55 4.47
C ALA A 26 -6.42 21.08 4.93
N VAL A 27 -5.71 21.95 5.64
CA VAL A 27 -4.45 21.58 6.30
C VAL A 27 -4.79 20.67 7.48
N PRO A 28 -4.18 19.48 7.60
CA PRO A 28 -4.43 18.59 8.72
C PRO A 28 -4.14 19.26 10.08
N GLU A 29 -4.95 18.98 11.09
CA GLU A 29 -4.81 19.59 12.42
C GLU A 29 -3.46 19.28 13.08
N ASN A 30 -2.88 18.12 12.77
CA ASN A 30 -1.57 17.67 13.20
C ASN A 30 -0.41 18.16 12.31
N PHE A 31 -0.62 19.19 11.48
CA PHE A 31 0.44 19.79 10.69
C PHE A 31 1.37 20.63 11.56
N ASN A 32 2.65 20.26 11.59
CA ASN A 32 3.70 21.01 12.29
C ASN A 32 4.20 22.18 11.40
N PRO A 33 3.93 23.45 11.76
CA PRO A 33 4.32 24.60 10.95
C PRO A 33 5.83 24.89 10.98
N VAL A 34 6.58 24.33 11.95
CA VAL A 34 8.03 24.51 12.05
C VAL A 34 8.75 23.68 10.98
N LEU A 35 8.39 22.40 10.87
CA LEU A 35 8.95 21.50 9.85
C LEU A 35 8.19 21.54 8.52
N ASN A 36 7.01 22.17 8.49
CA ASN A 36 6.06 22.12 7.39
C ASN A 36 5.71 20.68 7.01
N MET A 37 5.40 19.84 8.00
CA MET A 37 5.11 18.43 7.81
C MET A 37 3.95 17.98 8.70
N ILE A 38 3.15 17.04 8.23
CA ILE A 38 2.19 16.29 9.05
C ILE A 38 2.98 15.49 10.09
N ALA A 39 2.57 15.64 11.34
CA ALA A 39 3.12 14.94 12.49
C ALA A 39 2.18 13.81 12.95
N SER A 40 2.74 12.74 13.50
CA SER A 40 1.97 11.70 14.19
C SER A 40 2.53 11.48 15.58
N GLU A 41 1.68 11.33 16.57
CA GLU A 41 2.09 10.93 17.91
C GLU A 41 2.10 9.40 18.01
N ALA A 42 3.18 8.84 18.55
CA ALA A 42 3.28 7.43 18.89
C ALA A 42 4.01 7.30 20.23
N ASN A 43 3.37 6.64 21.20
CA ASN A 43 3.95 6.37 22.52
C ASN A 43 4.45 7.64 23.25
N GLY A 44 3.74 8.76 23.10
CA GLY A 44 4.10 10.06 23.70
C GLY A 44 5.22 10.82 22.98
N GLU A 45 5.71 10.31 21.84
CA GLU A 45 6.70 10.97 21.00
C GLU A 45 6.08 11.44 19.67
N ILE A 46 6.62 12.51 19.10
CA ILE A 46 6.13 13.11 17.85
C ILE A 46 7.06 12.72 16.69
N PHE A 47 6.48 12.24 15.60
CA PHE A 47 7.19 11.79 14.41
C PHE A 47 6.70 12.47 13.14
N HIS A 48 7.61 12.76 12.22
CA HIS A 48 7.29 13.33 10.91
C HIS A 48 7.68 12.35 9.81
N ARG A 49 6.68 11.60 9.31
CA ARG A 49 6.93 10.49 8.39
C ARG A 49 7.11 10.96 6.95
N ALA A 50 8.20 10.54 6.30
CA ALA A 50 8.51 10.92 4.92
C ALA A 50 7.39 10.52 3.95
N TYR A 51 6.92 9.27 4.05
CA TYR A 51 5.87 8.75 3.17
C TYR A 51 4.54 9.52 3.30
N THR A 52 4.06 9.75 4.53
CA THR A 52 2.82 10.50 4.78
C THR A 52 2.88 11.90 4.15
N ASN A 53 4.03 12.56 4.28
CA ASN A 53 4.23 13.89 3.72
C ASN A 53 4.41 13.88 2.19
N ALA A 54 4.97 12.82 1.62
CA ALA A 54 5.01 12.62 0.17
C ALA A 54 3.61 12.42 -0.41
N GLN A 55 2.73 11.67 0.27
CA GLN A 55 1.33 11.51 -0.12
C GLN A 55 0.55 12.83 -0.03
N PHE A 56 0.76 13.60 1.05
CA PHE A 56 0.09 14.90 1.18
C PHE A 56 0.56 15.89 0.11
N LEU A 57 1.85 15.89 -0.21
CA LEU A 57 2.39 16.64 -1.34
C LEU A 57 1.72 16.22 -2.66
N GLU A 58 1.57 14.92 -2.94
CA GLU A 58 0.84 14.43 -4.11
C GLU A 58 -0.59 14.98 -4.16
N GLN A 59 -1.33 14.90 -3.05
CA GLN A 59 -2.71 15.41 -2.96
C GLN A 59 -2.81 16.92 -3.22
N LEU A 60 -1.91 17.71 -2.64
CA LEU A 60 -1.86 19.16 -2.85
C LEU A 60 -1.57 19.51 -4.32
N LEU A 61 -0.64 18.78 -4.96
CA LEU A 61 -0.31 19.00 -6.38
C LEU A 61 -1.45 18.59 -7.31
N ASP A 62 -2.16 17.50 -7.00
CA ASP A 62 -3.35 17.06 -7.74
C ASP A 62 -4.52 18.03 -7.54
N ASN A 63 -4.68 18.61 -6.34
CA ASN A 63 -5.70 19.63 -6.11
C ASN A 63 -5.37 20.91 -6.88
N GLY A 64 -4.16 21.45 -6.69
CA GLY A 64 -3.53 22.43 -7.56
C GLY A 64 -4.06 23.86 -7.46
N THR A 65 -4.72 24.25 -6.36
CA THR A 65 -5.01 25.67 -6.10
C THR A 65 -3.71 26.42 -5.77
N TYR A 66 -3.74 27.76 -5.82
CA TYR A 66 -2.54 28.55 -5.52
C TYR A 66 -2.01 28.29 -4.10
N GLU A 67 -2.92 28.17 -3.14
CA GLU A 67 -2.64 27.87 -1.74
C GLU A 67 -2.06 26.46 -1.59
N ASP A 68 -2.59 25.46 -2.31
CA ASP A 68 -2.07 24.09 -2.27
C ASP A 68 -0.66 24.00 -2.83
N ILE A 69 -0.40 24.65 -3.97
CA ILE A 69 0.94 24.64 -4.58
C ILE A 69 1.94 25.32 -3.64
N LYS A 70 1.57 26.45 -3.04
CA LYS A 70 2.41 27.14 -2.06
C LYS A 70 2.70 26.27 -0.84
N LEU A 71 1.73 25.48 -0.37
CA LEU A 71 1.94 24.54 0.73
C LEU A 71 2.80 23.34 0.31
N ALA A 72 2.56 22.78 -0.87
CA ALA A 72 3.35 21.69 -1.43
C ALA A 72 4.84 22.06 -1.49
N GLU A 73 5.16 23.26 -1.95
CA GLU A 73 6.55 23.76 -2.01
C GLU A 73 7.20 23.91 -0.63
N LYS A 74 6.42 24.23 0.41
CA LYS A 74 6.90 24.34 1.79
C LYS A 74 7.21 22.99 2.43
N ILE A 75 6.53 21.92 2.02
CA ILE A 75 6.75 20.55 2.54
C ILE A 75 8.07 19.96 2.02
N ILE A 76 8.48 20.32 0.80
CA ILE A 76 9.62 19.71 0.10
C ILE A 76 10.90 19.68 0.94
N PRO A 77 11.37 20.79 1.57
CA PRO A 77 12.59 20.75 2.37
C PRO A 77 12.53 19.77 3.55
N GLY A 78 11.41 19.74 4.27
CA GLY A 78 11.20 18.82 5.39
C GLY A 78 11.21 17.37 4.93
N LEU A 79 10.46 17.07 3.86
CA LEU A 79 10.45 15.75 3.24
C LEU A 79 11.85 15.31 2.79
N LEU A 80 12.55 16.14 2.02
CA LEU A 80 13.86 15.78 1.46
C LEU A 80 14.97 15.70 2.52
N SER A 81 14.78 16.30 3.70
CA SER A 81 15.70 16.11 4.83
C SER A 81 15.81 14.66 5.29
N THR A 82 14.82 13.82 4.98
CA THR A 82 14.82 12.38 5.31
C THR A 82 15.67 11.53 4.36
N GLN A 83 16.11 12.08 3.22
CA GLN A 83 16.95 11.37 2.26
C GLN A 83 18.41 11.28 2.75
N GLU A 84 19.00 10.09 2.65
CA GLU A 84 20.39 9.85 3.00
C GLU A 84 21.32 10.38 1.91
N LEU A 85 22.13 11.39 2.26
CA LEU A 85 23.05 12.07 1.36
C LEU A 85 24.54 11.91 1.75
N ARG A 86 24.85 11.17 2.82
CA ARG A 86 26.22 10.79 3.16
C ARG A 86 26.77 9.82 2.11
N LYS A 87 27.83 10.22 1.40
CA LYS A 87 28.36 9.49 0.23
C LYS A 87 28.91 8.10 0.59
N GLU A 88 29.39 7.97 1.82
CA GLU A 88 29.92 6.75 2.42
C GLU A 88 28.83 5.81 2.92
N SER A 89 27.58 6.28 3.05
CA SER A 89 26.48 5.45 3.50
C SER A 89 26.16 4.38 2.45
N PRO A 90 26.03 3.09 2.83
CA PRO A 90 25.57 2.06 1.92
C PRO A 90 24.15 2.35 1.40
N HIS A 91 23.40 3.19 2.12
CA HIS A 91 22.03 3.58 1.81
C HIS A 91 21.94 4.95 1.13
N TYR A 92 23.03 5.49 0.58
CA TYR A 92 23.01 6.75 -0.17
C TYR A 92 21.87 6.79 -1.21
N GLY A 93 21.05 7.82 -1.14
CA GLY A 93 19.83 8.04 -1.93
C GLY A 93 18.56 7.43 -1.34
N GLY A 94 18.66 6.55 -0.35
CA GLY A 94 17.54 5.99 0.38
C GLY A 94 16.87 7.00 1.31
N PHE A 95 15.74 6.63 1.90
CA PHE A 95 14.96 7.49 2.79
C PHE A 95 14.86 6.89 4.19
N ARG A 96 14.88 7.75 5.19
CA ARG A 96 14.41 7.42 6.54
C ARG A 96 12.90 7.43 6.56
N TRP A 97 12.28 6.58 7.39
CA TRP A 97 10.83 6.62 7.57
C TRP A 97 10.38 7.91 8.26
N GLU A 98 11.13 8.38 9.26
CA GLU A 98 10.84 9.56 10.07
C GLU A 98 12.03 10.52 10.13
N VAL A 99 11.77 11.83 10.22
CA VAL A 99 12.82 12.86 10.42
C VAL A 99 13.65 12.60 11.68
N GLU A 100 13.00 12.08 12.73
CA GLU A 100 13.54 11.83 14.06
C GLU A 100 14.47 10.61 14.11
N THR A 101 14.40 9.71 13.13
CA THR A 101 15.24 8.52 13.11
C THR A 101 16.66 8.84 12.64
N PRO A 102 17.72 8.28 13.22
CA PRO A 102 19.09 8.73 12.92
C PRO A 102 19.65 8.22 11.58
N LEU A 103 19.18 7.06 11.11
CA LEU A 103 19.75 6.33 9.98
C LEU A 103 18.63 5.66 9.17
N VAL A 104 18.95 5.30 7.92
CA VAL A 104 18.10 4.40 7.12
C VAL A 104 18.26 2.99 7.67
N ASP A 105 17.26 2.49 8.39
CA ASP A 105 17.24 1.17 9.01
C ASP A 105 16.26 0.19 8.33
N ASP A 106 15.33 0.70 7.53
CA ASP A 106 14.44 -0.06 6.67
C ASP A 106 14.60 0.40 5.21
N LEU A 107 15.00 -0.55 4.36
CA LEU A 107 15.29 -0.30 2.95
C LEU A 107 14.04 0.00 2.12
N ASN A 108 12.84 -0.19 2.67
CA ASN A 108 11.60 -0.03 1.93
C ASN A 108 11.14 1.43 1.82
N ALA A 109 11.54 2.32 2.74
CA ALA A 109 11.01 3.69 2.81
C ALA A 109 11.15 4.46 1.48
N VAL A 110 12.24 4.25 0.74
CA VAL A 110 12.47 4.85 -0.59
C VAL A 110 11.38 4.47 -1.59
N GLU A 111 10.92 3.22 -1.58
CA GLU A 111 9.90 2.72 -2.51
C GLU A 111 8.55 3.41 -2.28
N PHE A 112 8.21 3.64 -1.00
CA PHE A 112 6.98 4.32 -0.63
C PHE A 112 7.02 5.81 -0.95
N VAL A 113 8.12 6.49 -0.64
CA VAL A 113 8.28 7.92 -0.95
C VAL A 113 8.23 8.15 -2.46
N LEU A 114 8.96 7.35 -3.25
CA LEU A 114 8.98 7.49 -4.70
C LEU A 114 7.65 7.12 -5.37
N ASP A 115 6.89 6.17 -4.81
CA ASP A 115 5.56 5.79 -5.33
C ASP A 115 4.52 6.92 -5.20
N ALA A 116 4.75 7.88 -4.31
CA ALA A 116 3.96 9.13 -4.25
C ALA A 116 4.58 10.23 -5.14
N LEU A 117 5.89 10.45 -5.05
CA LEU A 117 6.55 11.57 -5.74
C LEU A 117 6.57 11.43 -7.27
N ILE A 118 6.86 10.23 -7.80
CA ILE A 118 7.03 10.04 -9.25
C ILE A 118 5.72 10.29 -10.01
N PRO A 119 4.58 9.66 -9.64
CA PRO A 119 3.30 9.96 -10.26
C PRO A 119 2.90 11.43 -10.14
N ALA A 120 3.10 12.04 -8.97
CA ALA A 120 2.82 13.46 -8.75
C ALA A 120 3.63 14.36 -9.69
N MET A 121 4.92 14.06 -9.87
CA MET A 121 5.81 14.82 -10.76
C MET A 121 5.47 14.61 -12.24
N ILE A 122 5.07 13.40 -12.65
CA ILE A 122 4.60 13.14 -14.01
C ILE A 122 3.40 14.04 -14.35
N ARG A 123 2.42 14.15 -13.45
CA ARG A 123 1.20 14.93 -13.67
C ARG A 123 1.41 16.44 -13.49
N ASN A 124 2.17 16.84 -12.47
CA ASN A 124 2.07 18.20 -11.91
C ASN A 124 3.39 18.98 -11.83
N GLN A 125 4.54 18.45 -12.31
CA GLN A 125 5.84 19.14 -12.18
C GLN A 125 5.88 20.57 -12.75
N HIS A 126 5.00 20.90 -13.70
CA HIS A 126 4.90 22.23 -14.30
C HIS A 126 4.25 23.28 -13.38
N LYS A 127 3.57 22.84 -12.32
CA LYS A 127 2.95 23.72 -11.31
C LYS A 127 3.95 24.22 -10.27
N LEU A 128 5.07 23.52 -10.09
CA LEU A 128 6.13 23.87 -9.16
C LEU A 128 7.06 24.94 -9.76
N SER A 129 7.66 25.75 -8.88
CA SER A 129 8.82 26.57 -9.22
C SER A 129 9.98 25.70 -9.71
N SER A 130 10.85 26.30 -10.53
CA SER A 130 12.00 25.60 -11.12
C SER A 130 12.91 25.00 -10.06
N ASP A 131 13.21 25.72 -8.98
CA ASP A 131 14.03 25.26 -7.84
C ASP A 131 13.45 23.99 -7.22
N LYS A 132 12.15 24.01 -6.87
CA LYS A 132 11.47 22.88 -6.22
C LYS A 132 11.33 21.68 -7.13
N ARG A 133 11.03 21.91 -8.40
CA ARG A 133 11.04 20.87 -9.42
C ARG A 133 12.41 20.20 -9.53
N GLU A 134 13.49 20.97 -9.60
CA GLU A 134 14.84 20.44 -9.72
C GLU A 134 15.29 19.65 -8.48
N GLN A 135 14.94 20.11 -7.28
CA GLN A 135 15.20 19.39 -6.02
C GLN A 135 14.52 18.01 -6.02
N LEU A 136 13.24 17.94 -6.38
CA LEU A 136 12.51 16.67 -6.45
C LEU A 136 13.06 15.75 -7.54
N ILE A 137 13.36 16.28 -8.74
CA ILE A 137 13.98 15.49 -9.83
C ILE A 137 15.34 14.93 -9.41
N HIS A 138 16.16 15.71 -8.71
CA HIS A 138 17.44 15.25 -8.19
C HIS A 138 17.25 14.15 -7.15
N SER A 139 16.34 14.36 -6.19
CA SER A 139 16.02 13.39 -5.14
C SER A 139 15.51 12.05 -5.71
N ILE A 140 14.58 12.10 -6.67
CA ILE A 140 14.05 10.93 -7.37
C ILE A 140 15.18 10.15 -8.04
N ARG A 141 16.10 10.84 -8.73
CA ARG A 141 17.25 10.19 -9.37
C ARG A 141 18.15 9.46 -8.37
N LEU A 142 18.36 10.01 -7.18
CA LEU A 142 19.12 9.35 -6.12
C LEU A 142 18.38 8.14 -5.55
N GLY A 143 17.08 8.28 -5.30
CA GLY A 143 16.25 7.18 -4.79
C GLY A 143 16.17 6.01 -5.77
N LEU A 144 16.03 6.27 -7.07
CA LEU A 144 16.03 5.21 -8.10
C LEU A 144 17.37 4.47 -8.18
N LYS A 145 18.49 5.17 -8.00
CA LYS A 145 19.81 4.52 -7.87
C LYS A 145 19.89 3.64 -6.63
N ASN A 146 19.27 4.07 -5.52
CA ASN A 146 19.22 3.30 -4.29
C ASN A 146 18.37 2.02 -4.46
N ILE A 147 17.17 2.14 -5.03
CA ILE A 147 16.29 1.02 -5.40
C ILE A 147 17.03 0.00 -6.27
N ALA A 148 17.77 0.47 -7.28
CA ALA A 148 18.56 -0.40 -8.14
C ALA A 148 19.64 -1.20 -7.38
N LYS A 149 20.23 -0.64 -6.31
CA LYS A 149 21.19 -1.32 -5.44
C LYS A 149 20.52 -2.33 -4.49
N ILE A 150 19.34 -1.99 -3.96
CA ILE A 150 18.58 -2.90 -3.09
C ILE A 150 18.21 -4.17 -3.85
N ASN A 151 17.76 -4.02 -5.11
CA ASN A 151 17.45 -5.12 -6.00
C ASN A 151 16.56 -6.19 -5.34
N VAL A 152 15.37 -5.78 -4.89
CA VAL A 152 14.46 -6.59 -4.07
C VAL A 152 14.06 -7.91 -4.75
N SER A 153 13.78 -8.94 -3.94
CA SER A 153 13.30 -10.25 -4.41
C SER A 153 11.90 -10.17 -5.04
N ASN A 154 11.63 -11.06 -6.01
CA ASN A 154 10.31 -11.23 -6.61
C ASN A 154 9.26 -11.80 -5.63
N THR A 155 9.70 -12.43 -4.55
CA THR A 155 8.82 -12.93 -3.48
C THR A 155 8.23 -11.78 -2.66
N TYR A 156 8.87 -10.60 -2.60
CA TYR A 156 8.44 -9.48 -1.76
C TYR A 156 7.46 -8.55 -2.50
N THR A 157 6.22 -9.02 -2.64
CA THR A 157 5.23 -8.61 -3.64
C THR A 157 4.96 -7.09 -3.65
N ASN A 158 4.72 -6.49 -2.49
CA ASN A 158 4.39 -5.06 -2.42
C ASN A 158 5.60 -4.17 -2.76
N ILE A 159 6.82 -4.60 -2.42
CA ILE A 159 8.04 -3.83 -2.65
C ILE A 159 8.54 -4.03 -4.08
N ILE A 160 8.51 -5.25 -4.63
CA ILE A 160 8.87 -5.48 -6.04
C ILE A 160 7.95 -4.73 -7.00
N LEU A 161 6.65 -4.67 -6.72
CA LEU A 161 5.72 -3.91 -7.54
C LEU A 161 6.00 -2.40 -7.48
N LYS A 162 6.34 -1.87 -6.30
CA LYS A 162 6.79 -0.48 -6.16
C LYS A 162 8.09 -0.22 -6.91
N ASP A 163 9.08 -1.13 -6.81
CA ASP A 163 10.33 -1.04 -7.58
C ASP A 163 10.01 -0.95 -9.08
N ILE A 164 9.20 -1.88 -9.59
CA ILE A 164 8.80 -1.91 -11.00
C ILE A 164 8.14 -0.60 -11.41
N SER A 165 7.18 -0.11 -10.61
CA SER A 165 6.45 1.13 -10.88
C SER A 165 7.38 2.34 -10.86
N ASN A 166 8.11 2.53 -9.76
CA ASN A 166 9.06 3.61 -9.55
C ASN A 166 10.14 3.63 -10.63
N THR A 167 10.73 2.49 -10.94
CA THR A 167 11.78 2.37 -11.95
C THR A 167 11.23 2.64 -13.36
N SER A 168 10.07 2.10 -13.71
CA SER A 168 9.47 2.31 -15.04
C SER A 168 9.06 3.77 -15.24
N LEU A 169 8.24 4.30 -14.34
CA LEU A 169 7.70 5.66 -14.42
C LEU A 169 8.80 6.70 -14.16
N GLY A 170 9.69 6.43 -13.21
CA GLY A 170 10.81 7.32 -12.88
C GLY A 170 11.83 7.42 -14.02
N GLY A 171 12.14 6.31 -14.70
CA GLY A 171 12.96 6.34 -15.90
C GLY A 171 12.33 7.17 -17.01
N GLU A 172 11.03 7.02 -17.25
CA GLU A 172 10.28 7.84 -18.23
C GLU A 172 10.23 9.32 -17.84
N LEU A 173 10.01 9.64 -16.55
CA LEU A 173 10.01 11.00 -16.02
C LEU A 173 11.37 11.68 -16.20
N LEU A 174 12.46 10.95 -15.97
CA LEU A 174 13.83 11.45 -16.06
C LEU A 174 14.38 11.44 -17.49
N ASN A 175 13.65 10.89 -18.47
CA ASN A 175 14.14 10.54 -19.80
C ASN A 175 15.42 9.67 -19.75
N ASP A 176 15.51 8.77 -18.77
CA ASP A 176 16.61 7.82 -18.58
C ASP A 176 16.17 6.43 -19.01
N SER A 177 16.60 6.04 -20.22
CA SER A 177 16.23 4.75 -20.81
C SER A 177 16.84 3.55 -20.08
N ILE A 178 17.97 3.71 -19.37
CA ILE A 178 18.60 2.63 -18.61
C ILE A 178 17.72 2.29 -17.41
N ILE A 179 17.28 3.32 -16.69
CA ILE A 179 16.37 3.17 -15.56
C ILE A 179 15.04 2.58 -16.07
N ALA A 180 14.42 3.18 -17.09
CA ALA A 180 13.12 2.70 -17.60
C ALA A 180 13.16 1.23 -18.03
N ASN A 181 14.19 0.83 -18.79
CA ASN A 181 14.36 -0.55 -19.27
C ASN A 181 14.54 -1.55 -18.12
N ARG A 182 15.19 -1.16 -17.01
CA ARG A 182 15.26 -2.01 -15.81
C ARG A 182 13.85 -2.29 -15.29
N GLY A 183 13.00 -1.27 -15.16
CA GLY A 183 11.62 -1.41 -14.68
C GLY A 183 10.79 -2.33 -15.59
N TYR A 184 10.90 -2.14 -16.90
CA TYR A 184 10.20 -2.98 -17.88
C TYR A 184 10.65 -4.44 -17.82
N LYS A 185 11.96 -4.68 -17.69
CA LYS A 185 12.53 -6.02 -17.53
C LYS A 185 12.01 -6.66 -16.23
N ARG A 186 12.03 -5.94 -15.12
CA ARG A 186 11.51 -6.44 -13.84
C ARG A 186 10.02 -6.77 -13.87
N MET A 187 9.20 -5.99 -14.58
CA MET A 187 7.78 -6.32 -14.76
C MET A 187 7.61 -7.68 -15.46
N LYS A 188 8.42 -7.94 -16.48
CA LYS A 188 8.40 -9.22 -17.19
C LYS A 188 8.85 -10.36 -16.25
N GLU A 189 9.98 -10.19 -15.56
CA GLU A 189 10.53 -11.22 -14.65
C GLU A 189 9.58 -11.52 -13.48
N TRP A 190 8.92 -10.52 -12.92
CA TRP A 190 7.94 -10.72 -11.85
C TRP A 190 6.66 -11.40 -12.34
N MET A 191 6.20 -11.06 -13.56
CA MET A 191 5.08 -11.76 -14.18
C MET A 191 5.43 -13.24 -14.44
N GLU A 192 6.60 -13.53 -15.00
CA GLU A 192 7.08 -14.91 -15.22
C GLU A 192 7.18 -15.68 -13.89
N PHE A 193 7.73 -15.06 -12.84
CA PHE A 193 7.77 -15.63 -11.50
C PHE A 193 6.37 -15.93 -10.93
N THR A 194 5.40 -15.04 -11.16
CA THR A 194 4.04 -15.22 -10.66
C THR A 194 3.24 -16.23 -11.51
N ASP A 195 3.57 -16.37 -12.80
CA ASP A 195 2.97 -17.35 -13.71
C ASP A 195 3.33 -18.80 -13.33
N ASP A 196 4.45 -19.02 -12.66
CA ASP A 196 4.80 -20.33 -12.09
C ASP A 196 3.88 -20.74 -10.92
N SER A 197 3.10 -19.80 -10.38
CA SER A 197 2.15 -19.99 -9.29
C SER A 197 0.74 -19.56 -9.72
N GLY A 198 -0.27 -19.73 -8.86
CA GLY A 198 -1.65 -19.32 -9.13
C GLY A 198 -1.89 -17.83 -8.90
N THR A 199 -1.24 -17.27 -7.88
CA THR A 199 -1.38 -15.87 -7.46
C THR A 199 -0.04 -15.34 -6.90
N ALA A 200 0.01 -14.07 -6.48
CA ALA A 200 1.22 -13.47 -5.91
C ALA A 200 1.65 -14.13 -4.59
N TYR A 201 2.95 -14.08 -4.28
CA TYR A 201 3.53 -14.74 -3.11
C TYR A 201 2.88 -14.29 -1.78
N GLU A 202 2.66 -12.98 -1.59
CA GLU A 202 2.01 -12.42 -0.39
C GLU A 202 0.52 -12.15 -0.58
N TYR A 203 -0.12 -12.83 -1.54
CA TYR A 203 -1.47 -12.52 -2.01
C TYR A 203 -2.48 -12.24 -0.88
N ASN A 204 -2.53 -13.06 0.17
CA ASN A 204 -3.54 -12.88 1.22
C ASN A 204 -3.07 -11.99 2.39
N SER A 205 -2.20 -11.02 2.15
CA SER A 205 -1.87 -10.02 3.16
C SER A 205 -2.79 -8.81 2.99
N LEU A 206 -3.73 -8.60 3.92
CA LEU A 206 -4.79 -7.58 3.83
C LEU A 206 -4.27 -6.22 3.31
N PRO A 207 -3.30 -5.55 3.96
CA PRO A 207 -2.82 -4.25 3.48
C PRO A 207 -1.96 -4.33 2.21
N TYR A 208 -1.37 -5.48 1.87
CA TYR A 208 -0.42 -5.58 0.76
C TYR A 208 -1.06 -5.98 -0.55
N MET A 209 -2.17 -6.73 -0.52
CA MET A 209 -3.01 -6.87 -1.70
C MET A 209 -3.50 -5.50 -2.16
N ALA A 210 -3.94 -4.66 -1.21
CA ALA A 210 -4.34 -3.29 -1.49
C ALA A 210 -3.21 -2.45 -2.10
N VAL A 211 -1.99 -2.57 -1.56
CA VAL A 211 -0.80 -1.92 -2.15
C VAL A 211 -0.55 -2.42 -3.58
N ALA A 212 -0.58 -3.73 -3.80
CA ALA A 212 -0.27 -4.34 -5.10
C ALA A 212 -1.24 -3.86 -6.19
N LEU A 213 -2.54 -3.83 -5.89
CA LEU A 213 -3.57 -3.34 -6.81
C LEU A 213 -3.41 -1.84 -7.12
N ASP A 214 -3.19 -1.01 -6.09
CA ASP A 214 -2.95 0.44 -6.26
C ASP A 214 -1.74 0.71 -7.16
N VAL A 215 -0.63 0.01 -6.91
CA VAL A 215 0.62 0.19 -7.66
C VAL A 215 0.49 -0.27 -9.11
N LEU A 216 -0.14 -1.43 -9.35
CA LEU A 216 -0.38 -1.93 -10.71
C LEU A 216 -1.33 -1.01 -11.49
N SER A 217 -2.38 -0.49 -10.85
CA SER A 217 -3.30 0.51 -11.43
C SER A 217 -2.57 1.79 -11.80
N LYS A 218 -1.72 2.34 -10.91
CA LYS A 218 -0.89 3.51 -11.20
C LYS A 218 0.04 3.28 -12.40
N LEU A 219 0.70 2.13 -12.44
CA LEU A 219 1.60 1.75 -13.52
C LEU A 219 0.86 1.61 -14.85
N GLU A 220 -0.27 0.89 -14.86
CA GLU A 220 -1.12 0.70 -16.04
C GLU A 220 -1.59 2.03 -16.63
N LYS A 221 -2.04 2.96 -15.78
CA LYS A 221 -2.57 4.26 -16.19
C LYS A 221 -1.51 5.22 -16.73
N GLN A 222 -0.26 5.11 -16.28
CA GLN A 222 0.76 6.16 -16.52
C GLN A 222 1.95 5.72 -17.38
N VAL A 223 2.28 4.43 -17.45
CA VAL A 223 3.47 3.98 -18.20
C VAL A 223 3.26 4.12 -19.71
N LYS A 224 4.25 4.68 -20.41
CA LYS A 224 4.18 4.86 -21.87
C LYS A 224 4.55 3.58 -22.62
N HIS A 225 5.43 2.75 -22.06
CA HIS A 225 5.85 1.50 -22.68
C HIS A 225 4.72 0.47 -22.74
N LYS A 226 4.15 0.27 -23.94
CA LYS A 226 2.96 -0.56 -24.18
C LYS A 226 3.07 -2.01 -23.69
N PRO A 227 4.18 -2.73 -23.88
CA PRO A 227 4.31 -4.06 -23.30
C PRO A 227 4.26 -4.08 -21.78
N THR A 228 4.80 -3.07 -21.09
CA THR A 228 4.72 -2.98 -19.62
C THR A 228 3.30 -2.63 -19.18
N GLN A 229 2.65 -1.69 -19.86
CA GLN A 229 1.25 -1.33 -19.62
C GLN A 229 0.33 -2.58 -19.70
N LEU A 230 0.47 -3.38 -20.75
CA LEU A 230 -0.35 -4.59 -20.93
C LEU A 230 -0.10 -5.62 -19.82
N ARG A 231 1.17 -5.84 -19.42
CA ARG A 231 1.50 -6.73 -18.30
C ARG A 231 0.89 -6.23 -16.99
N ALA A 232 0.99 -4.93 -16.72
CA ALA A 232 0.40 -4.32 -15.53
C ALA A 232 -1.11 -4.53 -15.50
N LYS A 233 -1.79 -4.32 -16.63
CA LYS A 233 -3.24 -4.56 -16.78
C LYS A 233 -3.62 -6.03 -16.55
N LEU A 234 -2.87 -6.97 -17.12
CA LEU A 234 -3.13 -8.40 -16.96
C LEU A 234 -2.93 -8.85 -15.52
N MET A 235 -1.85 -8.41 -14.88
CA MET A 235 -1.57 -8.74 -13.49
C MET A 235 -2.54 -8.07 -12.52
N LEU A 236 -2.98 -6.83 -12.82
CA LEU A 236 -4.05 -6.17 -12.08
C LEU A 236 -5.33 -7.00 -12.14
N ALA A 237 -5.77 -7.41 -13.32
CA ALA A 237 -6.94 -8.28 -13.50
C ALA A 237 -6.81 -9.60 -12.73
N ARG A 238 -5.64 -10.25 -12.76
CA ARG A 238 -5.39 -11.49 -12.03
C ARG A 238 -5.47 -11.33 -10.52
N LEU A 239 -4.82 -10.31 -9.97
CA LEU A 239 -4.85 -10.06 -8.52
C LEU A 239 -6.24 -9.58 -8.06
N SER A 240 -6.95 -8.82 -8.90
CA SER A 240 -8.34 -8.45 -8.64
C SER A 240 -9.24 -9.69 -8.61
N LEU A 241 -9.08 -10.63 -9.56
CA LEU A 241 -9.84 -11.88 -9.58
C LEU A 241 -9.64 -12.65 -8.29
N ALA A 242 -8.37 -12.89 -7.91
CA ALA A 242 -8.06 -13.57 -6.67
C ALA A 242 -8.72 -12.81 -5.49
N SER A 243 -8.53 -11.48 -5.37
CA SER A 243 -9.14 -10.64 -4.32
C SER A 243 -10.67 -10.79 -4.24
N GLY A 244 -11.35 -10.80 -5.38
CA GLY A 244 -12.79 -11.00 -5.46
C GLY A 244 -13.22 -12.41 -5.06
N LEU A 245 -12.43 -13.44 -5.40
CA LEU A 245 -12.71 -14.83 -5.02
C LEU A 245 -12.64 -15.04 -3.51
N HIS A 246 -11.69 -14.40 -2.83
CA HIS A 246 -11.49 -14.52 -1.38
C HIS A 246 -12.32 -13.52 -0.54
N LEU A 247 -13.05 -12.59 -1.18
CA LEU A 247 -13.93 -11.68 -0.45
C LEU A 247 -15.22 -12.37 -0.01
N HIS A 248 -15.59 -12.17 1.25
CA HIS A 248 -16.80 -12.69 1.85
C HIS A 248 -17.80 -11.57 2.14
N ALA A 249 -18.82 -11.44 1.28
CA ALA A 249 -19.82 -10.38 1.36
C ALA A 249 -20.54 -10.35 2.72
N SER A 250 -20.87 -11.51 3.31
CA SER A 250 -21.62 -11.54 4.58
C SER A 250 -20.83 -11.01 5.79
N THR A 251 -19.50 -11.05 5.76
CA THR A 251 -18.65 -10.42 6.80
C THR A 251 -18.02 -9.11 6.35
N ASN A 252 -18.16 -8.73 5.08
CA ASN A 252 -17.46 -7.61 4.44
C ASN A 252 -15.92 -7.69 4.51
N ARG A 253 -15.36 -8.91 4.69
CA ARG A 253 -13.92 -9.14 4.89
C ARG A 253 -13.33 -10.01 3.78
N TRP A 254 -12.05 -9.82 3.50
CA TRP A 254 -11.26 -10.85 2.83
C TRP A 254 -11.01 -12.01 3.78
N ALA A 255 -11.29 -13.21 3.30
CA ALA A 255 -11.07 -14.42 4.06
C ALA A 255 -9.57 -14.79 4.08
N GLY A 256 -9.12 -15.35 5.20
CA GLY A 256 -7.77 -15.89 5.34
C GLY A 256 -7.49 -17.11 4.43
N PRO A 257 -6.31 -17.74 4.56
CA PRO A 257 -5.26 -17.49 5.56
C PRO A 257 -4.44 -16.24 5.22
N HIS A 258 -4.17 -15.34 6.16
CA HIS A 258 -3.39 -14.16 5.83
C HIS A 258 -1.89 -14.39 5.89
N GLY A 259 -1.14 -13.90 4.90
CA GLY A 259 0.33 -13.91 4.92
C GLY A 259 0.88 -12.91 5.94
N ARG A 260 0.21 -11.76 6.05
CA ARG A 260 0.48 -10.71 7.02
C ARG A 260 -0.77 -9.88 7.27
N ALA A 261 -1.02 -9.55 8.53
CA ALA A 261 -2.02 -8.55 8.89
C ALA A 261 -1.69 -7.89 10.24
N TYR A 262 -2.21 -6.68 10.43
CA TYR A 262 -2.07 -5.89 11.65
C TYR A 262 -3.27 -6.15 12.57
N HIS A 263 -3.15 -5.78 13.85
CA HIS A 263 -4.15 -6.10 14.87
C HIS A 263 -5.55 -5.66 14.47
N ASN A 264 -5.73 -4.39 14.14
CA ASN A 264 -6.98 -3.80 13.66
C ASN A 264 -7.57 -4.55 12.45
N SER A 265 -6.73 -4.99 11.50
CA SER A 265 -7.18 -5.73 10.31
C SER A 265 -7.67 -7.15 10.64
N TYR A 266 -7.13 -7.78 11.68
CA TYR A 266 -7.60 -9.09 12.14
C TYR A 266 -8.92 -9.00 12.91
N ILE A 267 -8.97 -8.11 13.91
CA ILE A 267 -10.15 -7.99 14.78
C ILE A 267 -11.28 -7.17 14.16
N SER A 268 -11.10 -6.71 12.92
CA SER A 268 -12.12 -6.00 12.14
C SER A 268 -12.55 -4.68 12.78
N GLU A 269 -11.62 -4.02 13.49
CA GLU A 269 -11.84 -2.74 14.19
C GLU A 269 -11.32 -1.52 13.42
N GLY A 270 -10.85 -1.69 12.18
CA GLY A 270 -10.52 -0.53 11.37
C GLY A 270 -9.82 -0.81 10.05
N GLY A 271 -9.86 0.21 9.18
CA GLY A 271 -9.09 0.25 7.95
C GLY A 271 -7.62 0.50 8.26
N TRP A 272 -6.73 -0.12 7.49
CA TRP A 272 -5.30 0.17 7.56
C TRP A 272 -4.77 0.53 6.18
N TYR A 273 -3.99 1.60 6.12
CA TYR A 273 -3.25 2.02 4.93
C TYR A 273 -4.14 2.40 3.73
N LYS A 274 -4.45 1.45 2.84
CA LYS A 274 -5.25 1.64 1.62
C LYS A 274 -6.65 1.04 1.72
N LEU A 275 -6.98 0.47 2.87
CA LEU A 275 -8.25 -0.18 3.15
C LEU A 275 -9.16 0.75 3.93
N GLU A 276 -10.43 0.78 3.54
CA GLU A 276 -11.54 1.22 4.39
C GLU A 276 -11.72 0.22 5.55
N GLU A 277 -12.56 0.56 6.54
CA GLU A 277 -12.87 -0.35 7.66
C GLU A 277 -13.44 -1.69 7.23
N GLN A 278 -14.05 -1.74 6.05
CA GLN A 278 -14.58 -2.94 5.42
C GLN A 278 -13.92 -3.11 4.05
N GLU A 279 -13.26 -4.25 3.82
CA GLU A 279 -12.56 -4.50 2.54
C GLU A 279 -13.53 -4.51 1.35
N LEU A 280 -14.79 -4.91 1.56
CA LEU A 280 -15.83 -4.82 0.51
C LEU A 280 -15.99 -3.39 0.00
N LYS A 281 -16.15 -2.40 0.91
CA LYS A 281 -16.26 -0.98 0.53
C LYS A 281 -15.03 -0.48 -0.22
N THR A 282 -13.85 -1.01 0.12
CA THR A 282 -12.61 -0.68 -0.58
C THR A 282 -12.67 -1.14 -2.04
N ILE A 283 -13.10 -2.38 -2.29
CA ILE A 283 -13.21 -2.91 -3.66
C ILE A 283 -14.31 -2.18 -4.43
N GLU A 284 -15.47 -1.90 -3.81
CA GLU A 284 -16.55 -1.14 -4.45
C GLU A 284 -16.07 0.24 -4.91
N LYS A 285 -15.31 0.95 -4.07
CA LYS A 285 -14.68 2.22 -4.44
C LYS A 285 -13.69 2.07 -5.60
N TRP A 286 -12.86 1.02 -5.59
CA TRP A 286 -11.92 0.75 -6.67
C TRP A 286 -12.59 0.34 -7.98
N ILE A 287 -13.77 -0.26 -7.93
CA ILE A 287 -14.60 -0.51 -9.12
C ILE A 287 -15.08 0.84 -9.68
N GLN A 288 -15.60 1.71 -8.81
CA GLN A 288 -16.13 3.03 -9.20
C GLN A 288 -15.06 3.96 -9.80
N ASP A 289 -13.86 3.99 -9.21
CA ASP A 289 -12.76 4.85 -9.68
C ASP A 289 -11.87 4.19 -10.76
N GLY A 290 -12.20 2.96 -11.16
CA GLY A 290 -11.50 2.18 -12.18
C GLY A 290 -10.07 1.79 -11.76
N THR A 291 -9.81 1.61 -10.47
CA THR A 291 -8.57 1.02 -9.94
C THR A 291 -8.53 -0.49 -10.17
N VAL A 292 -9.66 -1.17 -10.10
CA VAL A 292 -9.79 -2.59 -10.48
C VAL A 292 -10.79 -2.76 -11.64
N PRO A 293 -10.76 -3.88 -12.38
CA PRO A 293 -11.72 -4.09 -13.45
C PRO A 293 -13.17 -4.18 -12.95
N PHE A 294 -14.09 -3.53 -13.66
CA PHE A 294 -15.50 -3.46 -13.26
C PHE A 294 -16.19 -4.82 -13.12
N TRP A 295 -15.80 -5.82 -13.93
CA TRP A 295 -16.40 -7.16 -13.91
C TRP A 295 -16.14 -7.93 -12.61
N ILE A 296 -15.29 -7.42 -11.72
CA ILE A 296 -15.13 -7.98 -10.36
C ILE A 296 -16.41 -7.85 -9.55
N GLU A 297 -17.28 -6.87 -9.84
CA GLU A 297 -18.56 -6.67 -9.14
C GLU A 297 -19.43 -7.93 -9.11
N GLU A 298 -19.51 -8.67 -10.24
CA GLU A 298 -20.27 -9.92 -10.34
C GLU A 298 -19.77 -10.98 -9.34
N LEU A 299 -18.45 -11.02 -9.07
CA LEU A 299 -17.89 -11.93 -8.08
C LEU A 299 -18.29 -11.56 -6.65
N LEU A 300 -18.70 -10.32 -6.39
CA LEU A 300 -19.08 -9.85 -5.07
C LEU A 300 -20.57 -10.10 -4.81
N THR A 301 -21.41 -9.90 -5.83
CA THR A 301 -22.88 -9.95 -5.73
C THR A 301 -23.47 -11.33 -6.02
N GLU A 302 -22.89 -12.08 -6.95
CA GLU A 302 -23.45 -13.35 -7.45
C GLU A 302 -22.69 -14.60 -6.99
N LYS A 303 -21.77 -14.46 -6.02
CA LYS A 303 -20.96 -15.58 -5.52
C LYS A 303 -21.85 -16.68 -4.93
N ALA A 304 -21.94 -17.81 -5.62
CA ALA A 304 -22.64 -18.99 -5.10
C ALA A 304 -21.97 -19.50 -3.82
N LEU A 305 -22.76 -19.76 -2.77
CA LEU A 305 -22.28 -20.29 -1.49
C LEU A 305 -23.01 -21.61 -1.14
N PRO A 306 -22.30 -22.63 -0.60
CA PRO A 306 -20.89 -22.60 -0.22
C PRO A 306 -19.93 -22.66 -1.41
N ASN A 307 -18.76 -22.06 -1.26
CA ASN A 307 -17.68 -22.07 -2.25
C ASN A 307 -16.35 -22.46 -1.61
N THR A 308 -15.43 -23.02 -2.39
CA THR A 308 -14.06 -23.26 -1.97
C THR A 308 -13.10 -22.77 -3.04
N VAL A 309 -12.23 -21.84 -2.67
CA VAL A 309 -11.17 -21.31 -3.51
C VAL A 309 -9.86 -21.96 -3.09
N LYS A 310 -9.06 -22.42 -4.05
CA LYS A 310 -7.73 -22.98 -3.83
C LYS A 310 -6.74 -22.30 -4.76
N GLU A 311 -5.66 -21.78 -4.20
CA GLU A 311 -4.60 -21.12 -4.96
C GLU A 311 -3.22 -21.59 -4.50
N THR A 312 -2.25 -21.44 -5.37
CA THR A 312 -0.83 -21.67 -5.05
C THR A 312 -0.15 -20.30 -5.07
N THR A 313 0.46 -19.87 -3.97
CA THR A 313 1.18 -18.59 -3.90
C THR A 313 2.67 -18.77 -4.20
N SER A 314 3.20 -19.99 -4.00
CA SER A 314 4.55 -20.38 -4.41
C SER A 314 4.61 -21.87 -4.74
N ARG A 315 4.82 -22.21 -6.01
CA ARG A 315 4.97 -23.61 -6.43
C ARG A 315 6.27 -24.23 -5.94
N SER A 316 7.38 -23.49 -5.98
CA SER A 316 8.71 -23.98 -5.58
C SER A 316 8.81 -24.26 -4.07
N GLU A 317 8.04 -23.52 -3.27
CA GLU A 317 7.99 -23.68 -1.81
C GLU A 317 6.78 -24.51 -1.34
N GLU A 318 5.99 -25.03 -2.27
CA GLU A 318 4.79 -25.83 -2.00
C GLU A 318 3.77 -25.10 -1.10
N ILE A 319 3.64 -23.78 -1.30
CA ILE A 319 2.70 -22.95 -0.56
C ILE A 319 1.38 -22.90 -1.32
N MET A 320 0.39 -23.58 -0.75
CA MET A 320 -0.99 -23.57 -1.20
C MET A 320 -1.88 -22.95 -0.13
N ILE A 321 -2.84 -22.16 -0.57
CA ILE A 321 -3.89 -21.60 0.27
C ILE A 321 -5.23 -22.16 -0.16
N SER A 322 -6.12 -22.37 0.80
CA SER A 322 -7.51 -22.69 0.51
C SER A 322 -8.43 -21.95 1.44
N THR A 323 -9.55 -21.48 0.89
CA THR A 323 -10.56 -20.72 1.59
C THR A 323 -11.92 -21.32 1.30
N SER A 324 -12.62 -21.74 2.34
CA SER A 324 -14.02 -22.12 2.30
C SER A 324 -14.89 -20.91 2.68
N LEU A 325 -15.90 -20.62 1.89
CA LEU A 325 -16.87 -19.54 2.10
C LEU A 325 -18.25 -20.17 2.25
N THR A 326 -18.97 -19.83 3.33
CA THR A 326 -20.37 -20.20 3.56
C THR A 326 -21.20 -18.94 3.76
N LYS A 327 -22.51 -19.03 3.96
CA LYS A 327 -23.32 -17.84 4.27
C LYS A 327 -22.97 -17.18 5.62
N ASN A 328 -22.37 -17.93 6.54
CA ASN A 328 -22.21 -17.51 7.93
C ASN A 328 -20.75 -17.34 8.35
N TYR A 329 -19.82 -17.99 7.66
CA TYR A 329 -18.40 -17.95 8.02
C TYR A 329 -17.50 -18.27 6.84
N THR A 330 -16.25 -17.85 6.98
CA THR A 330 -15.12 -18.21 6.13
C THR A 330 -14.15 -19.11 6.90
N PHE A 331 -13.42 -19.97 6.22
CA PHE A 331 -12.34 -20.73 6.83
C PHE A 331 -11.19 -20.88 5.85
N GLY A 332 -10.09 -20.22 6.16
CA GLY A 332 -8.88 -20.18 5.35
C GLY A 332 -7.74 -20.94 6.00
N VAL A 333 -6.99 -21.73 5.23
CA VAL A 333 -5.79 -22.47 5.68
C VAL A 333 -4.66 -22.37 4.66
N ALA A 334 -3.43 -22.31 5.15
CA ALA A 334 -2.22 -22.36 4.31
C ALA A 334 -1.41 -23.63 4.65
N THR A 335 -0.82 -24.28 3.65
CA THR A 335 0.01 -25.47 3.85
C THR A 335 1.24 -25.20 4.69
N ARG A 336 1.80 -23.99 4.56
CA ARG A 336 3.01 -23.53 5.23
C ARG A 336 2.91 -22.03 5.48
N ASN A 337 3.91 -21.52 6.19
CA ASN A 337 4.09 -20.09 6.39
C ASN A 337 4.41 -19.38 5.05
N MET A 338 3.84 -18.19 4.84
CA MET A 338 4.02 -17.33 3.65
C MET A 338 5.07 -16.24 3.88
N PHE A 339 6.17 -16.61 4.54
CA PHE A 339 7.12 -15.67 5.07
C PHE A 339 8.25 -15.33 4.10
N ASN A 340 8.43 -14.04 3.83
CA ASN A 340 9.44 -13.53 2.91
C ASN A 340 10.23 -12.32 3.44
N GLN A 341 9.99 -11.87 4.67
CA GLN A 341 10.63 -10.70 5.24
C GLN A 341 10.86 -10.84 6.74
N SER A 342 12.12 -11.02 7.15
CA SER A 342 12.52 -10.72 8.54
C SER A 342 13.05 -9.30 8.58
N ASN A 343 12.44 -8.44 9.38
CA ASN A 343 13.08 -7.21 9.82
C ASN A 343 13.03 -7.14 11.35
N ARG A 344 13.81 -6.24 11.95
CA ARG A 344 13.90 -6.14 13.42
C ARG A 344 12.59 -5.80 14.13
N PHE A 345 11.58 -5.34 13.40
CA PHE A 345 10.31 -4.84 13.95
C PHE A 345 9.16 -5.83 13.76
N ILE A 346 9.18 -6.60 12.67
CA ILE A 346 8.07 -7.45 12.27
C ILE A 346 8.63 -8.71 11.63
N ASP A 347 8.24 -9.84 12.20
CA ASP A 347 8.59 -11.16 11.72
C ASP A 347 7.35 -12.10 11.80
N TRP A 348 7.34 -13.22 11.09
CA TRP A 348 6.43 -14.37 11.28
C TRP A 348 4.92 -14.08 11.55
N GLN A 349 4.24 -13.28 10.72
CA GLN A 349 2.82 -12.90 10.94
C GLN A 349 1.76 -13.77 10.22
N SER A 350 2.17 -14.82 9.50
CA SER A 350 1.22 -15.60 8.70
C SER A 350 0.32 -16.50 9.54
N ASN A 351 -0.93 -16.64 9.09
CA ASN A 351 -1.87 -17.57 9.69
C ASN A 351 -1.58 -19.02 9.29
N VAL A 352 -1.77 -19.93 10.24
CA VAL A 352 -2.00 -21.35 9.91
C VAL A 352 -3.42 -21.48 9.38
N PHE A 353 -4.40 -20.94 10.14
CA PHE A 353 -5.76 -20.77 9.68
C PHE A 353 -6.38 -19.46 10.19
N CYS A 354 -7.43 -18.98 9.51
CA CYS A 354 -8.23 -17.82 9.92
C CYS A 354 -9.68 -18.00 9.45
N SER A 355 -10.62 -17.60 10.30
CA SER A 355 -12.07 -17.71 10.10
C SER A 355 -12.73 -16.42 10.53
N ASN A 356 -13.44 -15.76 9.62
CA ASN A 356 -14.36 -14.68 9.96
C ASN A 356 -15.78 -15.24 9.99
N PHE A 357 -16.60 -14.83 10.95
CA PHE A 357 -17.98 -15.29 11.07
C PHE A 357 -18.93 -14.14 11.36
N VAL A 358 -20.14 -14.25 10.80
CA VAL A 358 -21.23 -13.28 11.03
C VAL A 358 -21.65 -13.35 12.49
N ARG A 359 -21.75 -12.19 13.14
CA ARG A 359 -22.33 -12.06 14.48
C ARG A 359 -23.72 -11.43 14.33
N PRO A 360 -24.81 -12.17 14.55
CA PRO A 360 -26.14 -11.59 14.50
C PRO A 360 -26.23 -10.36 15.42
N ASN A 361 -26.82 -9.28 14.91
CA ASN A 361 -27.00 -8.00 15.62
C ASN A 361 -25.71 -7.21 15.94
N HIS A 362 -24.57 -7.56 15.34
CA HIS A 362 -23.33 -6.78 15.46
C HIS A 362 -22.81 -6.38 14.07
N GLU A 363 -22.33 -5.14 13.95
CA GLU A 363 -21.78 -4.63 12.69
C GLU A 363 -20.42 -5.24 12.35
N ILE A 364 -19.63 -5.55 13.38
CA ILE A 364 -18.28 -6.11 13.24
C ILE A 364 -18.37 -7.65 13.26
N PRO A 365 -17.78 -8.36 12.29
CA PRO A 365 -17.75 -9.83 12.31
C PRO A 365 -16.86 -10.35 13.44
N GLY A 366 -17.10 -11.59 13.86
CA GLY A 366 -16.18 -12.31 14.73
C GLY A 366 -15.00 -12.85 13.94
N VAL A 367 -13.87 -13.03 14.60
CA VAL A 367 -12.66 -13.63 14.02
C VAL A 367 -12.12 -14.72 14.93
N PHE A 368 -11.60 -15.78 14.32
CA PHE A 368 -10.83 -16.83 14.97
C PHE A 368 -9.64 -17.19 14.08
N TYR A 369 -8.42 -17.11 14.60
CA TYR A 369 -7.21 -17.38 13.81
C TYR A 369 -6.11 -18.01 14.66
N THR A 370 -5.14 -18.63 13.98
CA THR A 370 -3.88 -19.12 14.56
C THR A 370 -2.69 -18.69 13.71
N ARG A 371 -1.48 -18.72 14.27
CA ARG A 371 -0.25 -18.30 13.59
C ARG A 371 0.86 -19.34 13.71
N TYR A 372 1.81 -19.28 12.78
CA TYR A 372 3.06 -20.03 12.91
C TYR A 372 3.94 -19.32 13.94
N ILE A 373 3.96 -19.79 15.19
CA ILE A 373 4.92 -19.34 16.21
C ILE A 373 6.15 -20.24 16.11
N LEU A 374 7.29 -19.69 15.70
CA LEU A 374 8.53 -20.44 15.48
C LEU A 374 9.70 -19.98 16.36
N ASP A 375 9.53 -18.92 17.15
CA ASP A 375 10.54 -18.47 18.13
C ASP A 375 9.89 -18.09 19.47
N ASP A 376 10.44 -18.62 20.56
CA ASP A 376 9.98 -18.43 21.95
C ASP A 376 10.27 -17.00 22.48
N LYS A 377 10.89 -16.14 21.67
CA LYS A 377 11.30 -14.77 22.04
C LYS A 377 10.26 -13.67 21.76
N TRP A 378 9.05 -14.02 21.36
CA TRP A 378 7.97 -13.06 21.04
C TRP A 378 7.36 -12.31 22.25
N LEU A 379 8.08 -12.25 23.38
CA LEU A 379 7.67 -11.59 24.61
C LEU A 379 8.43 -10.25 24.76
N GLY A 380 7.83 -9.13 24.31
CA GLY A 380 8.38 -7.77 24.48
C GLY A 380 7.51 -6.66 23.84
N ASP A 381 7.79 -5.39 24.18
CA ASP A 381 7.15 -4.19 23.61
C ASP A 381 7.59 -3.98 22.15
N PHE A 382 7.01 -4.73 21.22
CA PHE A 382 7.33 -4.61 19.79
C PHE A 382 6.35 -3.65 19.10
N SER A 383 6.88 -2.61 18.45
CA SER A 383 6.14 -1.76 17.52
C SER A 383 6.51 -2.09 16.08
N ALA A 384 5.63 -1.74 15.15
CA ALA A 384 5.87 -1.87 13.71
C ALA A 384 6.93 -0.87 13.17
N GLY A 385 7.63 -0.14 14.06
CA GLY A 385 8.59 0.93 13.77
C GLY A 385 8.51 2.04 14.85
N PRO A 386 9.50 2.94 14.94
CA PRO A 386 9.55 3.98 15.98
C PRO A 386 8.30 4.88 16.00
N GLY A 387 7.87 5.35 14.83
CA GLY A 387 6.66 6.18 14.68
C GLY A 387 5.34 5.43 14.63
N ARG A 388 5.26 4.26 15.27
CA ARG A 388 4.08 3.38 15.26
C ARG A 388 3.75 2.92 16.68
N PRO A 389 2.50 3.09 17.17
CA PRO A 389 2.08 2.52 18.44
C PRO A 389 2.32 1.01 18.59
N TYR A 390 2.55 0.56 19.82
CA TYR A 390 2.80 -0.84 20.16
C TYR A 390 1.57 -1.75 19.96
N ASP A 391 0.36 -1.19 20.06
CA ASP A 391 -0.92 -1.90 19.90
C ASP A 391 -1.29 -2.22 18.44
N MET A 392 -0.54 -1.71 17.46
CA MET A 392 -0.72 -2.07 16.05
C MET A 392 -0.38 -3.53 15.75
N LEU A 393 0.55 -4.10 16.50
CA LEU A 393 0.93 -5.50 16.37
C LEU A 393 0.06 -6.34 17.30
N ILE A 394 -0.33 -7.53 16.84
CA ILE A 394 -1.01 -8.48 17.71
C ILE A 394 -0.02 -8.94 18.78
N GLN A 395 -0.31 -8.60 20.03
CA GLN A 395 0.44 -9.09 21.19
C GLN A 395 0.19 -10.59 21.35
N THR A 396 1.27 -11.38 21.41
CA THR A 396 1.19 -12.82 21.74
C THR A 396 1.68 -13.00 23.18
N TRP A 397 0.77 -12.86 24.15
CA TRP A 397 1.09 -13.15 25.55
C TRP A 397 0.95 -14.66 25.79
N GLY A 398 2.08 -15.37 25.84
CA GLY A 398 2.11 -16.81 26.18
C GLY A 398 3.41 -17.23 26.86
N ILE A 399 3.31 -17.81 28.07
CA ILE A 399 4.44 -18.46 28.75
C ILE A 399 4.70 -19.79 28.05
N PHE A 400 5.83 -19.92 27.33
CA PHE A 400 6.20 -21.18 26.66
C PHE A 400 7.15 -22.05 27.51
N LYS A 401 6.69 -23.28 27.80
CA LYS A 401 7.56 -24.45 28.01
C LYS A 401 7.10 -25.53 27.03
N ALA A 402 7.98 -25.87 26.10
CA ALA A 402 7.95 -26.99 25.15
C ALA A 402 7.21 -26.78 23.81
N CYS A 403 7.92 -27.12 22.73
CA CYS A 403 7.40 -27.24 21.37
C CYS A 403 6.23 -28.23 21.29
N LYS A 404 5.10 -27.77 20.74
CA LYS A 404 4.14 -28.52 19.91
C LYS A 404 3.12 -27.53 19.38
N MET A 405 2.84 -27.62 18.08
CA MET A 405 1.79 -26.92 17.33
C MET A 405 0.69 -26.33 18.24
N LEU A 406 0.72 -25.01 18.45
CA LEU A 406 -0.22 -24.34 19.35
C LEU A 406 -1.47 -23.93 18.57
N ILE A 407 -2.62 -24.46 18.98
CA ILE A 407 -3.93 -23.87 18.67
C ILE A 407 -4.11 -22.75 19.70
N GLU A 408 -3.83 -21.51 19.33
CA GLU A 408 -4.31 -20.36 20.10
C GLU A 408 -5.83 -20.29 19.93
N LEU A 409 -6.56 -20.60 21.00
CA LEU A 409 -7.99 -20.37 21.09
C LEU A 409 -8.22 -18.96 21.67
N LEU A 410 -7.85 -17.92 20.91
CA LEU A 410 -8.27 -16.55 21.24
C LEU A 410 -9.70 -16.36 20.74
N ALA A 411 -10.66 -16.83 21.54
CA ALA A 411 -12.06 -16.43 21.40
C ALA A 411 -12.21 -15.04 22.01
N TYR A 412 -12.10 -13.99 21.21
CA TYR A 412 -12.55 -12.65 21.61
C TYR A 412 -14.09 -12.66 21.65
N ILE A 413 -14.65 -13.14 22.76
CA ILE A 413 -16.06 -12.93 23.11
C ILE A 413 -16.05 -11.66 23.96
N TYR A 414 -16.41 -10.52 23.37
CA TYR A 414 -16.80 -9.35 24.15
C TYR A 414 -18.09 -9.73 24.90
N GLN A 415 -17.96 -10.12 26.16
CA GLN A 415 -19.07 -10.07 27.11
C GLN A 415 -19.09 -8.65 27.66
N GLU A 416 -20.01 -7.81 27.17
CA GLU A 416 -20.39 -6.62 27.91
C GLU A 416 -21.17 -7.05 29.17
N ILE A 417 -20.71 -6.57 30.33
CA ILE A 417 -21.55 -6.32 31.52
C ILE A 417 -21.93 -4.85 31.48
#